data_AF-A0A354USH2-F1
#
_entry.id   AF-A0A354USH2-F1
#
_cell.length_a   1.000
_cell.length_b   1.000
_cell.length_c   1.000
_cell.angle_alpha   90.00
_cell.angle_beta   90.00
_cell.angle_gamma   90.00
#
_symmetry.space_group_name_H-M   'P 1'
#
loop_
_entity.id
_entity.type
_entity.pdbx_description
1 polymer ?
#
loop_
_entity_poly.entity_id
_entity_poly.type
_entity_poly.pdbx_seq_one_letter_code
_entity_poly.pdbx_strand_id
1 'polypeptide(L)'
;MLVFRYVKTDGYQFVSHLDVLRHIQKTFIRGEIPVEYSQGFNPHMLIFLSNPLGVGIKSEAEYGVTATSLSVEEFLEKYNANCPQGIRCVNAFYVEKNPNLAAIINSAEYVMKGLSEKVDLEKILASDCFLMTDKKGNEKNVRDKIISLKRDGENLVAVLKSGAENLRPDLFSAK
;
A
#
# COMPACT_ATOMS: atom_id res chain seq x y z
N MET A 1 -0.41 14.87 13.96
CA MET A 1 0.31 13.64 13.57
C MET A 1 0.89 13.79 12.18
N LEU A 2 2.04 13.19 11.90
CA LEU A 2 2.70 13.21 10.60
C LEU A 2 2.29 11.97 9.79
N VAL A 3 1.72 12.18 8.60
CA VAL A 3 1.51 11.14 7.58
C VAL A 3 2.74 11.12 6.68
N PHE A 4 3.28 9.95 6.41
CA PHE A 4 4.41 9.76 5.50
C PHE A 4 4.08 8.74 4.42
N ARG A 5 4.46 9.04 3.18
CA ARG A 5 4.37 8.16 2.02
C ARG A 5 5.74 7.57 1.74
N TYR A 6 5.82 6.27 1.54
CA TYR A 6 7.05 5.56 1.24
C TYR A 6 6.86 4.58 0.09
N VAL A 7 7.96 4.23 -0.58
CA VAL A 7 7.96 3.18 -1.61
C VAL A 7 8.17 1.81 -0.99
N LYS A 8 7.81 0.74 -1.69
CA LYS A 8 8.12 -0.65 -1.33
C LYS A 8 8.64 -1.36 -2.57
N THR A 9 9.93 -1.23 -2.82
CA THR A 9 10.61 -1.66 -4.06
C THR A 9 11.91 -2.43 -3.75
N ASP A 10 12.66 -2.80 -4.79
CA ASP A 10 14.06 -3.25 -4.64
C ASP A 10 14.28 -4.40 -3.66
N GLY A 11 13.37 -5.38 -3.69
CA GLY A 11 13.39 -6.57 -2.83
C GLY A 11 12.45 -6.46 -1.64
N TYR A 12 12.06 -5.25 -1.22
CA TYR A 12 11.10 -5.06 -0.14
C TYR A 12 9.68 -5.53 -0.49
N GLN A 13 9.36 -5.75 -1.77
CA GLN A 13 8.11 -6.43 -2.14
C GLN A 13 7.97 -7.81 -1.48
N PHE A 14 9.08 -8.49 -1.15
CA PHE A 14 9.08 -9.81 -0.51
C PHE A 14 9.08 -9.76 1.03
N VAL A 15 9.22 -8.57 1.61
CA VAL A 15 9.22 -8.37 3.07
C VAL A 15 7.77 -8.30 3.57
N SER A 16 7.50 -9.03 4.66
CA SER A 16 6.18 -9.09 5.29
C SER A 16 5.80 -7.72 5.88
N HIS A 17 4.50 -7.47 6.05
CA HIS A 17 4.02 -6.22 6.62
C HIS A 17 4.59 -5.94 8.04
N LEU A 18 4.67 -6.97 8.89
CA LEU A 18 5.24 -6.83 10.23
C LEU A 18 6.74 -6.52 10.20
N ASP A 19 7.47 -7.10 9.24
CA ASP A 19 8.90 -6.82 9.09
C ASP A 19 9.16 -5.43 8.50
N VAL A 20 8.27 -4.93 7.62
CA VAL A 20 8.30 -3.52 7.20
C VAL A 20 8.10 -2.60 8.40
N LEU A 21 7.12 -2.86 9.27
CA LEU A 21 6.90 -2.10 10.50
C LEU A 21 8.16 -2.11 11.40
N ARG A 22 8.77 -3.27 11.62
CA ARG A 22 10.03 -3.39 12.38
C ARG A 22 11.18 -2.61 11.75
N HIS A 23 11.29 -2.61 10.42
CA HIS A 23 12.29 -1.81 9.72
C HIS A 23 12.04 -0.31 9.88
N ILE A 24 10.79 0.15 9.80
CA ILE A 24 10.42 1.55 10.04
C ILE A 24 10.78 1.95 11.48
N GLN A 25 10.45 1.13 12.48
CA GLN A 25 10.86 1.36 13.87
C GLN A 25 12.38 1.47 14.02
N LYS A 26 13.15 0.57 13.40
CA LYS A 26 14.61 0.64 13.41
C LYS A 26 15.16 1.86 12.66
N THR A 27 14.50 2.31 11.60
CA THR A 27 14.84 3.56 10.91
C THR A 27 14.64 4.75 11.83
N PHE A 28 13.52 4.80 12.57
CA PHE A 28 13.24 5.86 13.52
C PHE A 28 14.27 5.90 14.66
N ILE A 29 14.65 4.73 15.19
CA ILE A 29 15.70 4.61 16.22
C ILE A 29 17.04 5.10 15.68
N ARG A 30 17.48 4.57 14.53
CA ARG A 30 18.80 4.91 13.94
C ARG A 30 18.90 6.37 13.53
N GLY A 31 17.81 6.95 13.01
CA GLY A 31 17.75 8.35 12.62
C GLY A 31 17.43 9.31 13.75
N GLU A 32 17.36 8.83 15.00
CA GLU A 32 17.01 9.63 16.17
C GLU A 32 15.76 10.50 15.91
N ILE A 33 14.73 9.86 15.35
CA ILE A 33 13.43 10.47 15.07
C ILE A 33 12.62 10.40 16.36
N PRO A 34 12.33 11.54 17.02
CA PRO A 34 11.54 11.55 18.24
C PRO A 34 10.11 11.11 17.89
N VAL A 35 9.65 10.02 18.49
CA VAL A 35 8.29 9.52 18.32
C VAL A 35 7.60 9.34 19.65
N GLU A 36 6.31 9.65 19.70
CA GLU A 36 5.50 9.39 20.88
C GLU A 36 5.22 7.89 21.04
N TYR A 37 4.97 7.49 22.29
CA TYR A 37 4.69 6.11 22.67
C TYR A 37 3.28 5.99 23.26
N SER A 38 2.70 4.80 23.11
CA SER A 38 1.44 4.45 23.77
C SER A 38 1.57 4.50 25.29
N GLN A 39 0.48 4.88 25.96
CA GLN A 39 0.42 5.08 27.43
C GLN A 39 0.05 3.81 28.22
N GLY A 40 0.14 2.63 27.60
CA GLY A 40 -0.22 1.36 28.23
C GLY A 40 0.93 0.70 28.98
N PHE A 41 0.65 -0.45 29.62
CA PHE A 41 1.66 -1.23 30.36
C PHE A 41 2.87 -1.68 29.53
N ASN A 42 2.73 -1.76 28.20
CA ASN A 42 3.81 -2.04 27.26
C ASN A 42 3.88 -0.92 26.21
N PRO A 43 4.62 0.17 26.50
CA PRO A 43 4.77 1.29 25.58
C PRO A 43 5.37 0.83 24.25
N HIS A 44 4.73 1.23 23.18
CA HIS A 44 5.21 1.01 21.81
C HIS A 44 5.10 2.31 21.03
N MET A 45 5.99 2.49 20.06
CA MET A 45 5.98 3.66 19.18
C MET A 45 4.62 3.76 18.48
N LEU A 46 4.07 4.98 18.46
CA LEU A 46 2.84 5.26 17.72
C LEU A 46 3.14 5.31 16.22
N ILE A 47 3.02 4.16 15.57
CA ILE A 47 3.20 3.98 14.12
C ILE A 47 2.00 3.20 13.59
N PHE A 48 1.27 3.79 12.65
CA PHE A 48 0.08 3.20 12.04
C PHE A 48 0.28 3.10 10.53
N LEU A 49 0.39 1.90 9.99
CA LEU A 49 0.56 1.69 8.55
C LEU A 49 -0.77 1.57 7.82
N SER A 50 -0.76 1.82 6.51
CA SER A 50 -1.83 1.45 5.59
C SER A 50 -2.06 -0.07 5.54
N ASN A 51 -3.14 -0.48 4.89
CA ASN A 51 -3.44 -1.90 4.64
C ASN A 51 -2.23 -2.62 4.02
N PRO A 52 -1.97 -3.89 4.39
CA PRO A 52 -0.81 -4.62 3.93
C PRO A 52 -0.89 -4.92 2.42
N LEU A 53 0.16 -4.54 1.70
CA LEU A 53 0.37 -4.97 0.32
C LEU A 53 0.69 -6.47 0.24
N GLY A 54 0.15 -7.14 -0.78
CA GLY A 54 0.47 -8.55 -1.06
C GLY A 54 1.98 -8.77 -1.29
N VAL A 55 2.50 -9.88 -0.75
CA VAL A 55 3.90 -10.27 -0.96
C VAL A 55 4.17 -10.47 -2.45
N GLY A 56 5.30 -9.95 -2.92
CA GLY A 56 5.70 -9.98 -4.34
C GLY A 56 5.23 -8.79 -5.16
N ILE A 57 4.39 -7.91 -4.61
CA ILE A 57 3.92 -6.69 -5.28
C ILE A 57 4.80 -5.51 -4.86
N LYS A 58 5.26 -4.74 -5.86
CA LYS A 58 5.94 -3.46 -5.64
C LYS A 58 4.92 -2.34 -5.49
N SER A 59 5.24 -1.32 -4.69
CA SER A 59 4.39 -0.14 -4.53
C SER A 59 5.21 1.14 -4.52
N GLU A 60 4.66 2.19 -5.09
CA GLU A 60 5.22 3.54 -5.07
C GLU A 60 4.53 4.46 -4.04
N ALA A 61 3.51 3.95 -3.35
CA ALA A 61 2.65 4.73 -2.48
C ALA A 61 2.07 3.90 -1.34
N GLU A 62 2.94 3.46 -0.43
CA GLU A 62 2.52 2.99 0.88
C GLU A 62 2.47 4.16 1.86
N TYR A 63 1.60 4.08 2.88
CA TYR A 63 1.42 5.17 3.83
C TYR A 63 1.61 4.71 5.26
N GLY A 64 2.12 5.61 6.09
CA GLY A 64 2.19 5.44 7.53
C GLY A 64 1.87 6.75 8.25
N VAL A 65 1.54 6.64 9.53
CA VAL A 65 1.28 7.77 10.41
C VAL A 65 2.11 7.60 11.66
N THR A 66 2.76 8.67 12.11
CA THR A 66 3.44 8.72 13.40
C THR A 66 3.23 10.05 14.10
N ALA A 67 3.45 10.07 15.41
CA ALA A 67 3.45 11.30 16.19
C ALA A 67 4.91 11.66 16.48
N THR A 68 5.39 12.73 15.85
CA THR A 68 6.74 13.25 15.96
C THR A 68 6.69 14.77 16.07
N SER A 69 7.73 15.37 16.64
CA SER A 69 7.89 16.82 16.76
C SER A 69 8.73 17.45 15.65
N LEU A 70 9.29 16.65 14.73
CA LEU A 70 10.13 17.14 13.63
C LEU A 70 9.31 17.92 12.58
N SER A 71 9.94 18.86 11.88
CA SER A 71 9.39 19.37 10.62
C SER A 71 9.30 18.26 9.56
N VAL A 72 8.54 18.51 8.49
CA VAL A 72 8.43 17.57 7.36
C VAL A 72 9.80 17.33 6.73
N GLU A 73 10.58 18.39 6.57
CA GLU A 73 11.90 18.39 5.96
C GLU A 73 12.88 17.57 6.79
N GLU A 74 12.96 17.84 8.11
CA GLU A 74 13.81 17.09 9.04
C GLU A 74 13.43 15.62 9.10
N PHE A 75 12.13 15.30 9.10
CA PHE A 75 11.67 13.92 9.08
C PHE A 75 12.12 13.21 7.81
N LEU A 76 11.92 13.81 6.63
CA LEU A 76 12.31 13.24 5.35
C LEU A 76 13.81 13.03 5.26
N GLU A 77 14.61 14.00 5.72
CA GLU A 77 16.07 13.89 5.75
C GLU A 77 16.53 12.75 6.67
N LYS A 78 16.14 12.79 7.95
CA LYS A 78 16.52 11.78 8.95
C LYS A 78 16.05 10.39 8.57
N TYR A 79 14.81 10.25 8.08
CA TYR A 79 14.27 8.98 7.64
C TYR A 79 15.09 8.42 6.49
N ASN A 80 15.28 9.21 5.43
CA ASN A 80 15.91 8.73 4.20
C ASN A 80 17.41 8.47 4.35
N ALA A 81 18.10 9.18 5.25
CA ALA A 81 19.49 8.89 5.59
C ALA A 81 19.66 7.55 6.33
N ASN A 82 18.61 7.06 6.99
CA ASN A 82 18.66 5.88 7.86
C ASN A 82 17.78 4.72 7.39
N CYS A 83 17.02 4.88 6.31
CA CYS A 83 16.17 3.83 5.76
C CYS A 83 16.94 2.93 4.78
N PRO A 84 16.58 1.64 4.68
CA PRO A 84 16.98 0.78 3.57
C PRO A 84 16.45 1.28 2.22
N GLN A 85 17.21 1.07 1.14
CA GLN A 85 16.95 1.55 -0.22
C GLN A 85 15.52 1.31 -0.73
N GLY A 86 14.90 0.17 -0.39
CA GLY A 86 13.57 -0.22 -0.87
C GLY A 86 12.37 0.31 -0.08
N ILE A 87 12.59 1.12 0.98
CA ILE A 87 11.51 1.74 1.78
C ILE A 87 11.67 3.25 1.95
N ARG A 88 12.26 3.94 0.97
CA ARG A 88 12.46 5.40 1.00
C ARG A 88 11.15 6.16 1.19
N CYS A 89 11.16 7.18 2.04
CA CYS A 89 10.05 8.11 2.21
C CYS A 89 10.11 9.21 1.13
N VAL A 90 9.03 9.36 0.37
CA VAL A 90 8.94 10.25 -0.79
C VAL A 90 8.12 11.50 -0.53
N ASN A 91 7.28 11.51 0.51
CA ASN A 91 6.48 12.66 0.88
C ASN A 91 6.03 12.53 2.34
N ALA A 92 5.80 13.64 3.03
CA ALA A 92 5.16 13.66 4.34
C ALA A 92 4.39 14.97 4.55
N PHE A 93 3.35 14.93 5.39
CA PHE A 93 2.53 16.09 5.72
C PHE A 93 1.84 15.91 7.07
N TYR A 94 1.46 17.02 7.70
CA TYR A 94 0.77 17.01 8.98
C TYR A 94 -0.75 16.96 8.83
N VAL A 95 -1.38 16.23 9.76
CA VAL A 95 -2.83 16.17 9.97
C VAL A 95 -3.13 16.33 11.46
N GLU A 96 -4.32 16.80 11.82
CA GLU A 96 -4.68 17.05 13.23
C GLU A 96 -4.61 15.78 14.09
N LYS A 97 -5.15 14.66 13.58
CA LYS A 97 -5.22 13.37 14.27
C LYS A 97 -4.98 12.21 13.31
N ASN A 98 -4.80 11.00 13.83
CA ASN A 98 -4.67 9.79 13.01
C ASN A 98 -5.89 9.66 12.07
N PRO A 99 -5.70 9.71 10.74
CA PRO A 99 -6.78 9.64 9.77
C PRO A 99 -7.34 8.21 9.62
N ASN A 100 -6.75 7.22 10.28
CA ASN A 100 -7.07 5.80 10.10
C ASN A 100 -6.90 5.38 8.63
N LEU A 101 -5.64 5.36 8.16
CA LEU A 101 -5.27 5.02 6.78
C LEU A 101 -5.93 3.73 6.28
N ALA A 102 -6.02 2.71 7.14
CA ALA A 102 -6.64 1.44 6.80
C ALA A 102 -8.13 1.55 6.44
N ALA A 103 -8.83 2.53 7.01
CA ALA A 103 -10.24 2.79 6.72
C ALA A 103 -10.47 3.76 5.56
N ILE A 104 -9.58 4.74 5.35
CA ILE A 104 -9.78 5.78 4.33
C ILE A 104 -9.24 5.42 2.94
N ILE A 105 -8.23 4.54 2.86
CA ILE A 105 -7.74 4.04 1.57
C ILE A 105 -8.78 3.07 1.01
N ASN A 106 -9.39 3.45 -0.11
CA ASN A 106 -10.51 2.74 -0.72
C ASN A 106 -10.18 2.13 -2.10
N SER A 107 -9.02 2.48 -2.68
CA SER A 107 -8.62 2.03 -4.01
C SER A 107 -7.11 2.09 -4.20
N ALA A 108 -6.63 1.31 -5.16
CA ALA A 108 -5.24 1.32 -5.60
C ALA A 108 -5.18 1.13 -7.13
N GLU A 109 -4.23 1.81 -7.77
CA GLU A 109 -3.88 1.56 -9.17
C GLU A 109 -2.83 0.46 -9.24
N TYR A 110 -3.06 -0.53 -10.10
CA TYR A 110 -2.15 -1.63 -10.36
C TYR A 110 -1.72 -1.63 -11.82
N VAL A 111 -0.42 -1.81 -12.03
CA VAL A 111 0.16 -2.04 -13.36
C VAL A 111 0.53 -3.51 -13.47
N MET A 112 -0.18 -4.25 -14.33
CA MET A 112 0.00 -5.67 -14.56
C MET A 112 0.66 -5.90 -15.92
N LYS A 113 1.94 -6.25 -15.91
CA LYS A 113 2.74 -6.40 -17.12
C LYS A 113 2.36 -7.65 -17.92
N GLY A 114 2.25 -7.52 -19.25
CA GLY A 114 1.98 -8.63 -20.17
C GLY A 114 0.58 -9.25 -20.06
N LEU A 115 -0.38 -8.51 -19.48
CA LEU A 115 -1.76 -8.96 -19.25
C LEU A 115 -2.79 -8.22 -20.12
N SER A 116 -2.37 -7.22 -20.91
CA SER A 116 -3.27 -6.42 -21.75
C SER A 116 -4.11 -7.26 -22.72
N GLU A 117 -3.49 -8.21 -23.44
CA GLU A 117 -4.16 -9.04 -24.45
C GLU A 117 -4.94 -10.22 -23.85
N LYS A 118 -4.57 -10.67 -22.65
CA LYS A 118 -5.23 -11.79 -21.96
C LYS A 118 -6.57 -11.39 -21.34
N VAL A 119 -6.80 -10.09 -21.18
CA VAL A 119 -8.00 -9.55 -20.57
C VAL A 119 -8.83 -8.83 -21.63
N ASP A 120 -10.05 -9.29 -21.82
CA ASP A 120 -11.06 -8.65 -22.66
C ASP A 120 -11.72 -7.50 -21.87
N LEU A 121 -11.18 -6.29 -22.02
CA LEU A 121 -11.67 -5.12 -21.29
C LEU A 121 -13.09 -4.74 -21.69
N GLU A 122 -13.42 -4.81 -22.98
CA GLU A 122 -14.73 -4.40 -23.50
C GLU A 122 -15.82 -5.27 -22.90
N LYS A 123 -15.62 -6.59 -22.88
CA LYS A 123 -16.55 -7.53 -22.26
C LYS A 123 -16.72 -7.30 -20.76
N ILE A 124 -15.65 -6.99 -20.04
CA ILE A 124 -15.71 -6.73 -18.59
C ILE A 124 -16.46 -5.42 -18.32
N LEU A 125 -16.13 -4.36 -19.07
CA LEU A 125 -16.70 -3.04 -18.84
C LEU A 125 -18.18 -2.96 -19.26
N ALA A 126 -18.57 -3.68 -20.32
CA ALA A 126 -19.95 -3.76 -20.82
C ALA A 126 -20.88 -4.67 -20.01
N SER A 127 -20.36 -5.41 -19.02
CA SER A 127 -21.12 -6.34 -18.19
C SER A 127 -21.15 -5.88 -16.73
N ASP A 128 -22.30 -6.03 -16.07
CA ASP A 128 -22.42 -5.87 -14.61
C ASP A 128 -21.97 -7.11 -13.82
N CYS A 129 -21.52 -8.14 -14.54
CA CYS A 129 -21.04 -9.39 -13.98
C CYS A 129 -19.63 -9.72 -14.48
N PHE A 130 -18.71 -9.87 -13.53
CA PHE A 130 -17.39 -10.42 -13.77
C PHE A 130 -17.05 -11.41 -12.66
N LEU A 131 -17.18 -12.70 -12.98
CA LEU A 131 -16.90 -13.78 -12.06
C LEU A 131 -15.40 -14.05 -11.97
N MET A 132 -14.88 -14.06 -10.75
CA MET A 132 -13.54 -14.51 -10.42
C MET A 132 -13.60 -15.62 -9.39
N THR A 133 -12.77 -16.63 -9.59
CA THR A 133 -12.61 -17.74 -8.67
C THR A 133 -11.55 -17.39 -7.63
N ASP A 134 -11.90 -17.48 -6.36
CA ASP A 134 -10.93 -17.31 -5.28
C ASP A 134 -10.02 -18.56 -5.14
N LYS A 135 -8.98 -18.47 -4.31
CA LYS A 135 -8.04 -19.58 -4.07
C LYS A 135 -8.68 -20.83 -3.47
N LYS A 136 -9.93 -20.74 -2.98
CA LYS A 136 -10.70 -21.85 -2.42
C LYS A 136 -11.69 -22.44 -3.43
N GLY A 137 -11.68 -21.96 -4.68
CA GLY A 137 -12.57 -22.44 -5.74
C GLY A 137 -13.95 -21.77 -5.76
N ASN A 138 -14.21 -20.76 -4.91
CA ASN A 138 -15.51 -20.09 -4.92
C ASN A 138 -15.55 -19.02 -5.99
N GLU A 139 -16.59 -19.01 -6.81
CA GLU A 139 -16.86 -17.91 -7.72
C GLU A 139 -17.53 -16.75 -7.00
N LYS A 140 -17.05 -15.53 -7.27
CA LYS A 140 -17.65 -14.28 -6.81
C LYS A 140 -17.75 -13.31 -7.95
N ASN A 141 -18.88 -12.62 -8.06
CA ASN A 141 -18.96 -11.43 -8.89
C ASN A 141 -18.13 -10.33 -8.22
N VAL A 142 -17.20 -9.72 -8.96
CA VAL A 142 -16.31 -8.66 -8.47
C VAL A 142 -16.36 -7.40 -9.32
N ARG A 143 -17.34 -7.29 -10.24
CA ARG A 143 -17.44 -6.18 -11.18
C ARG A 143 -17.53 -4.81 -10.49
N ASP A 144 -18.22 -4.76 -9.35
CA ASP A 144 -18.39 -3.58 -8.48
C ASP A 144 -17.07 -3.13 -7.81
N LYS A 145 -16.06 -4.00 -7.80
CA LYS A 145 -14.73 -3.72 -7.24
C LYS A 145 -13.72 -3.24 -8.28
N ILE A 146 -14.10 -3.23 -9.55
CA ILE A 146 -13.30 -2.71 -10.66
C ILE A 146 -13.77 -1.29 -10.95
N ILE A 147 -12.95 -0.30 -10.56
CA ILE A 147 -13.25 1.13 -10.76
C ILE A 147 -12.93 1.53 -12.20
N SER A 148 -11.76 1.13 -12.70
CA SER A 148 -11.39 1.33 -14.11
C SER A 148 -10.41 0.28 -14.60
N LEU A 149 -10.42 0.04 -15.91
CA LEU A 149 -9.45 -0.79 -16.62
C LEU A 149 -9.04 -0.04 -17.89
N LYS A 150 -7.73 0.01 -18.17
CA LYS A 150 -7.18 0.57 -19.42
C LYS A 150 -5.99 -0.26 -19.89
N ARG A 151 -5.76 -0.26 -21.20
CA ARG A 151 -4.52 -0.79 -21.79
C ARG A 151 -3.49 0.32 -21.85
N ASP A 152 -2.25 -0.03 -21.53
CA ASP A 152 -1.07 0.82 -21.68
C ASP A 152 0.05 -0.01 -22.32
N GLY A 153 0.07 -0.02 -23.65
CA GLY A 153 0.88 -0.95 -24.43
C GLY A 153 0.56 -2.40 -24.06
N GLU A 154 1.60 -3.15 -23.64
CA GLU A 154 1.47 -4.54 -23.19
C GLU A 154 0.90 -4.66 -21.76
N ASN A 155 0.78 -3.55 -21.03
CA ASN A 155 0.34 -3.54 -19.63
C ASN A 155 -1.18 -3.39 -19.53
N LEU A 156 -1.76 -4.05 -18.54
CA LEU A 156 -3.10 -3.75 -18.05
C LEU A 156 -2.98 -2.85 -16.83
N VAL A 157 -3.60 -1.68 -16.88
CA VAL A 157 -3.69 -0.78 -15.73
C VAL A 157 -5.10 -0.82 -15.17
N ALA A 158 -5.21 -1.11 -13.89
CA ALA A 158 -6.48 -1.31 -13.21
C ALA A 158 -6.56 -0.48 -11.93
N VAL A 159 -7.62 0.30 -11.78
CA VAL A 159 -7.97 0.90 -10.47
C VAL A 159 -8.99 -0.03 -9.82
N LEU A 160 -8.60 -0.63 -8.70
CA LEU A 160 -9.40 -1.63 -7.99
C LEU A 160 -9.72 -1.15 -6.58
N LYS A 161 -10.88 -1.53 -6.04
CA LYS A 161 -11.18 -1.30 -4.63
C LYS A 161 -10.12 -1.96 -3.74
N SER A 162 -9.67 -1.24 -2.72
CA SER A 162 -8.68 -1.67 -1.72
C SER A 162 -9.12 -1.24 -0.32
N GLY A 163 -8.71 -1.96 0.72
CA GLY A 163 -9.13 -1.72 2.10
C GLY A 163 -10.30 -2.61 2.51
N ALA A 164 -11.35 -2.03 3.09
CA ALA A 164 -12.51 -2.78 3.60
C ALA A 164 -13.17 -3.65 2.52
N GLU A 165 -13.28 -3.10 1.31
CA GLU A 165 -13.58 -3.86 0.11
C GLU A 165 -12.31 -4.00 -0.71
N ASN A 166 -11.89 -5.25 -0.96
CA ASN A 166 -10.63 -5.51 -1.65
C ASN A 166 -10.84 -6.44 -2.85
N LEU A 167 -10.24 -6.07 -3.98
CA LEU A 167 -10.03 -6.94 -5.13
C LEU A 167 -8.53 -7.01 -5.42
N ARG A 168 -7.97 -8.21 -5.34
CA ARG A 168 -6.54 -8.41 -5.56
C ARG A 168 -6.21 -8.50 -7.04
N PRO A 169 -5.10 -7.89 -7.50
CA PRO A 169 -4.71 -7.91 -8.91
C PRO A 169 -4.25 -9.29 -9.40
N ASP A 170 -3.75 -10.17 -8.52
CA ASP A 170 -3.26 -11.49 -8.92
C ASP A 170 -4.37 -12.39 -9.49
N LEU A 171 -5.64 -12.12 -9.18
CA LEU A 171 -6.75 -12.87 -9.75
C LEU A 171 -6.88 -12.67 -11.27
N PHE A 172 -6.38 -11.56 -11.83
CA PHE A 172 -6.40 -11.32 -13.28
C PHE A 172 -5.39 -12.19 -14.03
N SER A 173 -4.38 -12.73 -13.34
CA SER A 173 -3.36 -13.60 -13.92
C SER A 173 -3.75 -15.08 -14.00
N ALA A 174 -4.85 -15.47 -13.35
CA ALA A 174 -5.35 -16.83 -13.31
C ALA A 174 -6.27 -17.19 -14.50
N LYS A 175 -6.46 -16.27 -15.46
CA LYS A 175 -7.24 -16.47 -16.68
C LYS A 175 -6.34 -16.44 -17.92
#